data_AF-A0A7S1RIY4-F1
#
_entry.id   AF-A0A7S1RIY4-F1
#
_cell.length_a   1.000
_cell.length_b   1.000
_cell.length_c   1.000
_cell.angle_alpha   90.00
_cell.angle_beta   90.00
_cell.angle_gamma   90.00
#
_symmetry.space_group_name_H-M   'P 1'
#
loop_
_entity.id
_entity.type
_entity.pdbx_description
1 polymer ?
#
loop_
_entity_poly.entity_id
_entity_poly.type
_entity_poly.pdbx_seq_one_letter_code
_entity_poly.pdbx_strand_id
1 'polypeptide(L)'
;QLQDEQGIGSSYLAIAKAQLELGSTEEALTYAHEAQTCFKQTGDDPGLESCEKVIAEAQESSRKGPIRRSQSTGRHLGRNSRGPSYHDEPEAASGGALPGFGSG
;
A
#
# COMPACT_ATOMS: atom_id res chain seq x y z
N GLN A 1 -12.83 -16.53 28.98
CA GLN A 1 -11.53 -16.78 28.33
C GLN A 1 -11.40 -15.96 27.06
N LEU A 2 -12.25 -16.10 26.02
CA LEU A 2 -12.21 -15.22 24.83
C LEU A 2 -12.34 -13.71 25.13
N GLN A 3 -13.13 -13.36 26.16
CA GLN A 3 -13.34 -11.96 26.56
C GLN A 3 -12.11 -11.35 27.27
N ASP A 4 -11.29 -12.19 27.91
CA ASP A 4 -10.04 -11.78 28.54
C ASP A 4 -8.98 -11.49 27.46
N GLU A 5 -8.92 -12.30 26.40
CA GLU A 5 -7.96 -12.17 25.31
C GLU A 5 -8.18 -10.89 24.48
N GLN A 6 -9.43 -10.43 24.31
CA GLN A 6 -9.72 -9.12 23.70
C GLN A 6 -9.24 -7.95 24.57
N GLY A 7 -9.42 -8.04 25.88
CA GLY A 7 -8.96 -7.02 26.83
C GLY A 7 -7.43 -6.94 26.88
N ILE A 8 -6.76 -8.08 26.83
CA ILE A 8 -5.31 -8.20 26.72
C ILE A 8 -4.82 -7.58 25.40
N GLY A 9 -5.42 -7.92 24.27
CA GLY A 9 -5.08 -7.33 22.97
C GLY A 9 -5.22 -5.80 22.94
N SER A 10 -6.29 -5.28 23.53
CA SER A 10 -6.54 -3.84 23.64
C SER A 10 -5.49 -3.13 24.50
N SER A 11 -5.05 -3.78 25.58
CA SER A 11 -4.01 -3.27 26.46
C SER A 11 -2.66 -3.19 25.75
N TYR A 12 -2.29 -4.26 25.02
CA TYR A 12 -1.09 -4.27 24.20
C TYR A 12 -1.12 -3.20 23.10
N LEU A 13 -2.27 -2.97 22.46
CA LEU A 13 -2.44 -1.90 21.48
C LEU A 13 -2.21 -0.51 22.10
N ALA A 14 -2.71 -0.28 23.32
CA ALA A 14 -2.51 0.98 24.02
C ALA A 14 -1.02 1.21 24.37
N ILE A 15 -0.33 0.16 24.83
CA ILE A 15 1.12 0.20 25.10
C ILE A 15 1.90 0.49 23.82
N ALA A 16 1.56 -0.17 22.71
CA ALA A 16 2.22 0.04 21.42
C ALA A 16 2.10 1.50 20.94
N LYS A 17 0.94 2.13 21.11
CA LYS A 17 0.73 3.56 20.80
C LYS A 17 1.57 4.46 21.70
N ALA A 18 1.58 4.21 23.01
CA ALA A 18 2.39 4.99 23.94
C ALA A 18 3.89 4.89 23.60
N GLN A 19 4.36 3.69 23.23
CA GLN A 19 5.76 3.49 22.82
C GLN A 19 6.09 4.20 21.51
N LEU A 20 5.13 4.33 20.57
CA LEU A 20 5.31 5.15 19.38
C LEU A 20 5.49 6.63 19.73
N GLU A 21 4.69 7.16 20.64
CA GLU A 21 4.82 8.55 21.10
C GLU A 21 6.14 8.79 21.84
N LEU A 22 6.67 7.77 22.52
CA LEU A 22 7.99 7.80 23.16
C LEU A 22 9.15 7.68 22.16
N GLY A 23 8.89 7.36 20.89
CA GLY A 23 9.90 7.15 19.86
C GLY A 23 10.52 5.75 19.85
N SER A 24 10.08 4.85 20.72
CA SER A 24 10.48 3.45 20.79
C SER A 24 9.72 2.60 19.76
N THR A 25 10.03 2.78 18.47
CA THR A 25 9.36 2.04 17.39
C THR A 25 9.54 0.52 17.45
N GLU A 26 10.67 0.02 17.96
CA GLU A 26 10.94 -1.44 18.05
C GLU A 26 10.05 -2.11 19.11
N GLU A 27 9.91 -1.48 20.28
CA GLU A 27 9.02 -1.96 21.34
C GLU A 27 7.56 -1.88 20.89
N ALA A 28 7.16 -0.78 20.24
CA ALA A 28 5.81 -0.63 19.71
C ALA A 28 5.42 -1.73 18.73
N LEU A 29 6.33 -2.13 17.82
CA LEU A 29 6.10 -3.22 16.89
C LEU A 29 5.90 -4.56 17.60
N THR A 30 6.71 -4.82 18.63
CA THR A 30 6.61 -6.05 19.42
C THR A 30 5.23 -6.16 20.08
N TYR A 31 4.81 -5.11 20.79
CA TYR A 31 3.50 -5.09 21.47
C TYR A 31 2.33 -5.12 20.48
N ALA A 32 2.43 -4.46 19.33
CA ALA A 32 1.39 -4.51 18.31
C ALA A 32 1.24 -5.91 17.68
N HIS A 33 2.33 -6.66 17.53
CA HIS A 33 2.28 -8.06 17.07
C HIS A 33 1.66 -9.00 18.11
N GLU A 34 1.94 -8.79 19.40
CA GLU A 34 1.27 -9.53 20.48
C GLU A 34 -0.23 -9.24 20.50
N ALA A 35 -0.62 -7.95 20.40
CA ALA A 35 -2.03 -7.55 20.27
C ALA A 35 -2.72 -8.21 19.07
N GLN A 36 -2.05 -8.24 17.91
CA GLN A 36 -2.59 -8.86 16.70
C GLN A 36 -2.84 -10.37 16.90
N THR A 37 -1.98 -11.06 17.65
CA THR A 37 -2.16 -12.49 17.94
C THR A 37 -3.40 -12.73 18.79
N CYS A 38 -3.62 -11.92 19.83
CA CYS A 38 -4.82 -11.98 20.66
C CYS A 38 -6.11 -11.68 19.85
N PHE A 39 -6.09 -10.67 18.99
CA PHE A 39 -7.24 -10.36 18.14
C PHE A 39 -7.51 -11.44 17.07
N LYS A 40 -6.48 -12.11 16.55
CA LYS A 40 -6.65 -13.26 15.64
C LYS A 40 -7.29 -14.45 16.34
N GLN A 41 -6.90 -14.73 17.59
CA GLN A 41 -7.45 -15.83 18.38
C GLN A 41 -8.92 -15.59 18.74
N THR A 42 -9.28 -14.34 18.99
CA THR A 42 -10.66 -13.94 19.33
C THR A 42 -11.55 -13.68 18.12
N GLY A 43 -10.98 -13.57 16.92
CA GLY A 43 -11.71 -13.26 15.68
C GLY A 43 -12.16 -11.80 15.60
N ASP A 44 -11.43 -10.89 16.23
CA ASP A 44 -11.78 -9.46 16.28
C ASP A 44 -11.13 -8.69 15.12
N ASP A 45 -11.85 -8.63 14.00
CA ASP A 45 -11.45 -7.85 12.81
C ASP A 45 -11.13 -6.35 13.09
N PRO A 46 -11.91 -5.60 13.92
CA PRO A 46 -11.60 -4.18 14.14
C PRO A 46 -10.31 -3.96 14.96
N GLY A 47 -10.01 -4.86 15.89
CA GLY A 47 -8.76 -4.90 16.65
C GLY A 47 -7.57 -5.23 15.74
N LEU A 48 -7.73 -6.14 14.78
CA LEU A 48 -6.71 -6.44 13.78
C LEU A 48 -6.38 -5.24 12.89
N GLU A 49 -7.40 -4.55 12.38
CA GLU A 49 -7.20 -3.34 11.57
C GLU A 49 -6.46 -2.26 12.39
N SER A 50 -6.78 -2.13 13.67
CA SER A 50 -6.12 -1.20 14.58
C SER A 50 -4.64 -1.57 14.78
N CYS A 51 -4.32 -2.86 14.95
CA CYS A 51 -2.93 -3.32 15.04
C CYS A 51 -2.16 -3.06 13.75
N GLU A 52 -2.75 -3.32 12.59
CA GLU A 52 -2.11 -3.07 11.30
C GLU A 52 -1.77 -1.59 11.10
N LYS A 53 -2.65 -0.68 11.51
CA LYS A 53 -2.39 0.76 11.50
C LYS A 53 -1.19 1.14 12.37
N VAL A 54 -1.15 0.63 13.60
CA VAL A 54 -0.04 0.90 14.54
C VAL A 54 1.28 0.35 14.01
N ILE A 55 1.27 -0.87 13.42
CA ILE A 55 2.46 -1.47 12.81
C ILE A 55 2.92 -0.63 11.60
N ALA A 56 2.01 -0.21 10.74
CA ALA A 56 2.33 0.64 9.60
C ALA A 56 2.93 1.98 10.03
N GLU A 57 2.37 2.61 11.06
CA GLU A 57 2.86 3.86 11.62
C GLU A 57 4.24 3.71 12.27
N ALA A 58 4.46 2.63 13.02
CA ALA A 58 5.76 2.30 13.59
C ALA A 58 6.82 2.03 12.53
N GLN A 59 6.48 1.30 11.47
CA GLN A 59 7.36 1.08 10.33
C GLN A 59 7.63 2.37 9.55
N GLU A 60 6.65 3.26 9.43
CA GLU A 60 6.85 4.55 8.78
C GLU A 60 7.76 5.47 9.60
N SER A 61 7.56 5.54 10.91
CA SER A 61 8.45 6.27 11.83
C SER A 61 9.88 5.71 11.80
N SER A 62 10.03 4.39 11.69
CA SER A 62 11.34 3.72 11.55
C SER A 62 11.95 3.90 10.15
N ARG A 63 11.13 3.90 9.08
CA ARG A 63 11.58 4.17 7.69
C ARG A 63 11.92 5.63 7.44
N LYS A 64 11.38 6.55 8.23
CA LYS A 64 11.79 7.95 8.27
C LYS A 64 13.18 8.11 8.94
N GLY A 65 14.19 7.40 8.43
CA GLY A 65 15.48 8.05 8.22
C GLY A 65 15.29 9.27 7.30
N PRO A 66 16.23 10.25 7.29
CA PRO A 66 16.04 11.51 6.58
C PRO A 66 15.54 11.27 5.16
N ILE A 67 14.38 11.87 4.88
CA ILE A 67 13.57 11.78 3.66
C ILE A 67 14.41 11.46 2.42
N ARG A 68 14.32 10.22 1.92
CA ARG A 68 14.48 9.94 0.49
C ARG A 68 13.13 9.51 -0.05
N ARG A 69 12.36 10.55 -0.38
CA ARG A 69 11.03 10.52 -0.99
C ARG A 69 11.04 9.55 -2.19
N SER A 70 10.37 8.41 -2.10
CA SER A 70 9.94 7.65 -3.28
C SER A 70 8.61 7.01 -2.96
N GLN A 71 7.54 7.73 -3.31
CA GLN A 71 6.16 7.25 -3.23
C GLN A 71 5.93 6.30 -4.40
N SER A 72 5.64 5.04 -4.14
CA SER A 72 5.11 4.09 -5.13
C SER A 72 3.74 3.57 -4.68
N THR A 73 2.79 4.48 -4.49
CA THR A 73 1.38 4.14 -4.30
C THR A 73 0.60 4.46 -5.58
N GLY A 74 0.55 3.46 -6.47
CA GLY A 74 -0.25 3.48 -7.70
C GLY A 74 -1.04 2.19 -7.86
N ARG A 75 -1.78 1.74 -6.84
CA ARG A 75 -2.84 0.74 -7.04
C ARG A 75 -4.08 1.48 -7.52
N HIS A 76 -4.18 1.67 -8.84
CA HIS A 76 -5.46 1.97 -9.48
C HIS A 76 -6.08 0.68 -10.01
N LEU A 77 -7.26 0.42 -9.47
CA LEU A 77 -8.24 -0.56 -9.93
C LEU A 77 -8.50 -0.35 -11.43
N GLY A 78 -8.38 -1.40 -12.22
CA GLY A 78 -8.65 -1.38 -13.66
C GLY A 78 -9.28 -2.69 -14.12
N ARG A 79 -10.46 -3.01 -13.58
CA ARG A 79 -11.34 -4.05 -14.12
C ARG A 79 -12.25 -3.38 -15.16
N ASN A 80 -12.01 -3.61 -16.45
CA ASN A 80 -13.09 -3.90 -17.40
C ASN A 80 -12.56 -4.30 -18.77
N SER A 81 -12.64 -5.60 -19.01
CA SER A 81 -12.84 -6.23 -20.30
C SER A 81 -14.12 -5.72 -20.96
N ARG A 82 -13.98 -5.16 -22.18
CA ARG A 82 -14.91 -5.25 -23.32
C ARG A 82 -14.39 -4.32 -24.42
N GLY A 83 -13.82 -4.92 -25.47
CA GLY A 83 -13.52 -4.19 -26.70
C GLY A 83 -14.79 -3.81 -27.46
N PRO A 84 -14.63 -3.04 -28.54
CA PRO A 84 -15.34 -3.32 -29.76
C PRO A 84 -14.35 -3.54 -30.90
N SER A 85 -14.42 -4.73 -31.50
CA SER A 85 -14.02 -4.92 -32.90
C SER A 85 -14.93 -4.05 -33.77
N TYR A 86 -14.39 -3.39 -34.78
CA TYR A 86 -14.82 -3.50 -36.18
C TYR A 86 -13.87 -2.66 -37.07
N HIS A 87 -13.30 -3.35 -38.07
CA HIS A 87 -12.98 -2.92 -39.44
C HIS A 87 -12.93 -1.41 -39.76
N ASP A 88 -11.79 -0.94 -40.30
CA ASP A 88 -11.63 -0.75 -41.76
C ASP A 88 -10.18 -0.35 -42.11
N GLU A 89 -9.53 -1.12 -42.98
CA GLU A 89 -8.47 -0.62 -43.85
C GLU A 89 -9.09 0.34 -44.86
N PRO A 90 -8.34 1.36 -45.34
CA PRO A 90 -7.82 1.16 -46.69
C PRO A 90 -6.34 1.53 -46.83
N GLU A 91 -5.57 0.56 -47.33
CA GLU A 91 -4.45 0.81 -48.23
C GLU A 91 -4.80 1.89 -49.26
N ALA A 92 -4.11 3.03 -49.20
CA ALA A 92 -3.87 3.85 -50.36
C ALA A 92 -2.37 3.81 -50.64
N ALA A 93 -1.99 2.78 -51.40
CA ALA A 93 -0.74 2.69 -52.11
C ALA A 93 -0.62 3.79 -53.18
N SER A 94 0.62 3.97 -53.63
CA SER A 94 1.05 4.68 -54.85
C SER A 94 1.02 6.20 -54.76
N GLY A 95 2.06 6.95 -55.13
CA GLY A 95 3.32 6.65 -55.79
C GLY A 95 3.89 8.01 -56.20
N GLY A 96 5.21 8.14 -56.32
CA GLY A 96 5.77 9.38 -56.85
C GLY A 96 7.24 9.59 -56.52
N ALA A 97 8.07 9.15 -57.45
CA ALA A 97 9.52 9.22 -57.47
C ALA A 97 10.08 10.67 -57.55
N LEU A 98 11.19 10.86 -56.81
CA LEU A 98 12.49 11.48 -57.23
C LEU A 98 12.68 13.03 -57.27
N PRO A 99 13.96 13.50 -57.23
CA PRO A 99 14.41 14.63 -56.42
C PRO A 99 14.80 15.88 -57.24
N GLY A 100 15.05 17.01 -56.56
CA GLY A 100 15.52 18.24 -57.20
C GLY A 100 16.44 19.08 -56.30
N PHE A 101 17.68 19.25 -56.79
CA PHE A 101 18.71 20.21 -56.37
C PHE A 101 18.21 21.67 -56.31
N GLY A 102 18.88 22.51 -55.51
CA GLY A 102 18.86 23.96 -55.76
C GLY A 102 19.32 24.82 -54.58
N SER A 103 20.55 25.31 -54.68
CA SER A 103 21.22 26.25 -53.78
C SER A 103 20.59 27.66 -53.77
N GLY A 104 20.73 28.34 -52.64
CA GLY A 104 20.56 29.79 -52.47
C GLY A 104 21.40 30.26 -51.29
#